data_AF-A0A382EPL7-F1
#
_entry.id   AF-A0A382EPL7-F1
#
_cell.length_a   1.000
_cell.length_b   1.000
_cell.length_c   1.000
_cell.angle_alpha   90.00
_cell.angle_beta   90.00
_cell.angle_gamma   90.00
#
_symmetry.space_group_name_H-M   'P 1'
#
loop_
_entity.id
_entity.type
_entity.pdbx_description
1 polymer ?
#
loop_
_entity_poly.entity_id
_entity_poly.type
_entity_poly.pdbx_seq_one_letter_code
_entity_poly.pdbx_strand_id
1 'polypeptide(L)'
;MFFGLLTLLVALAISTVAAYYSIVGLMAIFAGAKLAIAIMGVVLEIGKLVVASWTFQNWKTSPVSIRSYFIVSVVVLMFITSLGIFGFLSRAHIEQSSPTVLLEERVDRINLKVEQKTTQINRYQSRLDTLDDALQRYIELGAISKGLRKIGEMDNETSLLKIKIEGLEKEIDDLTDKKYGLKSKINLAEVEVGPIRYVASMIYDE
;
A
#
# COMPACT_ATOMS: atom_id res chain seq x y z
N MET A 1 20.77 -44.96 15.34
CA MET A 1 21.32 -44.21 14.19
C MET A 1 20.24 -43.47 13.40
N PHE A 2 19.15 -44.14 13.01
CA PHE A 2 18.05 -43.49 12.26
C PHE A 2 17.50 -42.21 12.92
N PHE A 3 17.18 -42.25 14.21
CA PHE A 3 16.67 -41.09 14.94
C PHE A 3 17.64 -39.90 14.95
N GLY A 4 18.95 -40.14 15.12
CA GLY A 4 19.97 -39.09 15.10
C GLY A 4 20.21 -38.46 13.73
N LEU A 5 20.07 -39.25 12.65
CA LEU A 5 20.12 -38.72 11.28
C LEU A 5 18.88 -37.89 10.97
N LEU A 6 17.71 -38.33 11.45
CA LEU A 6 16.46 -37.59 11.28
C LEU A 6 16.50 -36.23 12.00
N THR A 7 16.99 -36.19 13.24
CA THR A 7 17.11 -34.92 13.98
C THR A 7 18.09 -33.97 13.33
N LEU A 8 19.23 -34.46 12.83
CA LEU A 8 20.19 -33.65 12.08
C LEU A 8 19.57 -33.07 10.81
N LEU A 9 18.83 -33.89 10.04
CA LEU A 9 18.16 -33.44 8.82
C LEU A 9 17.14 -32.35 9.12
N VAL A 10 16.29 -32.54 10.13
CA VAL A 10 15.28 -31.55 10.53
C VAL A 10 15.93 -30.24 10.99
N ALA A 11 17.00 -30.33 11.78
CA ALA A 11 17.73 -29.14 12.24
C ALA A 11 18.38 -28.37 11.07
N LEU A 12 19.01 -29.07 10.13
CA LEU A 12 19.60 -28.45 8.93
C LEU A 12 18.53 -27.85 8.01
N ALA A 13 17.38 -28.50 7.87
CA ALA A 13 16.27 -27.99 7.08
C ALA A 13 15.73 -26.68 7.66
N ILE A 14 15.43 -26.65 8.97
CA ILE A 14 14.98 -25.42 9.65
C ILE A 14 16.04 -24.31 9.53
N SER A 15 17.31 -24.63 9.75
CA SER A 15 18.40 -23.65 9.66
C SER A 15 18.56 -23.10 8.23
N THR A 16 18.40 -23.94 7.21
CA THR A 16 18.56 -23.53 5.80
C THR A 16 17.43 -22.60 5.37
N VAL A 17 16.19 -22.91 5.76
CA VAL A 17 15.02 -22.05 5.47
C VAL A 17 15.16 -20.70 6.19
N ALA A 18 15.58 -20.71 7.47
CA ALA A 18 15.83 -19.49 8.22
C ALA A 18 16.95 -18.63 7.60
N ALA A 19 18.06 -19.26 7.20
CA ALA A 19 19.17 -18.60 6.52
C ALA A 19 18.72 -17.96 5.20
N TYR A 20 17.95 -18.68 4.39
CA TYR A 20 17.41 -18.16 3.13
C TYR A 20 16.57 -16.89 3.36
N TYR A 21 15.57 -16.94 4.26
CA TYR A 21 14.73 -15.76 4.54
C TYR A 21 15.54 -14.62 5.13
N SER A 22 16.48 -14.91 6.04
CA SER A 22 17.32 -13.89 6.65
C SER A 22 18.19 -13.14 5.63
N ILE A 23 18.88 -13.88 4.75
CA ILE A 23 19.77 -13.30 3.74
C ILE A 23 18.97 -12.46 2.74
N VAL A 24 17.83 -12.98 2.25
CA VAL A 24 16.97 -12.23 1.31
C VAL A 24 16.41 -10.96 1.96
N GLY A 25 16.02 -11.02 3.23
CA GLY A 25 15.53 -9.86 3.96
C GLY A 25 16.61 -8.81 4.22
N LEU A 26 17.83 -9.20 4.60
CA LEU A 26 18.95 -8.25 4.75
C LEU A 26 19.33 -7.61 3.41
N MET A 27 19.33 -8.38 2.31
CA MET A 27 19.54 -7.84 0.96
C MET A 27 18.45 -6.84 0.54
N ALA A 28 17.22 -6.99 1.05
CA ALA A 28 16.14 -6.05 0.79
C ALA A 28 16.36 -4.71 1.51
N ILE A 29 16.86 -4.74 2.74
CA ILE A 29 17.12 -3.52 3.54
C ILE A 29 18.23 -2.67 2.92
N PHE A 30 19.28 -3.31 2.40
CA PHE A 30 20.48 -2.63 1.88
C PHE A 30 20.63 -2.85 0.37
N ALA A 31 19.70 -2.26 -0.39
CA ALA A 31 19.59 -2.47 -1.84
C ALA A 31 20.87 -2.13 -2.65
N GLY A 32 21.74 -1.26 -2.13
CA GLY A 32 22.97 -0.82 -2.80
C GLY A 32 24.13 -1.83 -2.78
N ALA A 33 24.09 -2.85 -1.91
CA ALA A 33 25.22 -3.78 -1.71
C ALA A 33 24.78 -5.24 -1.56
N LYS A 34 23.77 -5.67 -2.33
CA LYS A 34 23.12 -6.99 -2.22
C LYS A 34 24.12 -8.16 -2.24
N LEU A 35 25.09 -8.14 -3.15
CA LEU A 35 26.08 -9.21 -3.29
C LEU A 35 26.98 -9.32 -2.04
N ALA A 36 27.46 -8.19 -1.52
CA ALA A 36 28.31 -8.17 -0.33
C ALA A 36 27.56 -8.73 0.90
N ILE A 37 26.28 -8.39 1.03
CA ILE A 37 25.43 -8.84 2.13
C ILE A 37 25.07 -10.31 2.00
N ALA A 38 24.85 -10.80 0.78
CA ALA A 38 24.65 -12.22 0.54
C ALA A 38 25.86 -13.04 1.02
N ILE A 39 27.07 -12.63 0.61
CA ILE A 39 28.32 -13.30 1.01
C ILE A 39 28.49 -13.25 2.53
N MET A 40 28.30 -12.08 3.14
CA MET A 40 28.36 -11.90 4.59
C MET A 40 27.36 -12.82 5.30
N GLY A 41 26.10 -12.83 4.88
CA GLY A 41 25.04 -13.61 5.50
C GLY A 41 25.31 -15.11 5.45
N VAL A 42 25.80 -15.64 4.32
CA VAL A 42 26.22 -17.04 4.22
C VAL A 42 27.33 -17.36 5.22
N VAL A 43 28.34 -16.51 5.34
CA VAL A 43 29.44 -16.70 6.30
C VAL A 43 28.95 -16.66 7.75
N LEU A 44 28.05 -15.72 8.09
CA LEU A 44 27.49 -15.61 9.43
C LEU A 44 26.65 -16.84 9.82
N GLU A 45 25.85 -17.36 8.89
CA GLU A 45 25.02 -18.55 9.11
C GLU A 45 25.87 -19.83 9.29
N ILE A 46 26.89 -20.03 8.45
CA ILE A 46 27.84 -21.14 8.61
C ILE A 46 28.60 -21.00 9.93
N GLY A 47 29.08 -19.80 10.25
CA GLY A 47 29.81 -19.51 11.49
C GLY A 47 28.99 -19.83 12.72
N LYS A 48 27.69 -19.48 12.73
CA LYS A 48 26.75 -19.82 13.82
C LYS A 48 26.68 -21.32 14.07
N LEU A 49 26.55 -22.14 13.01
CA LEU A 49 26.48 -23.60 13.12
C LEU A 49 27.79 -24.21 13.63
N VAL A 50 28.93 -23.73 13.12
CA VAL A 50 30.25 -24.21 13.53
C VAL A 50 30.51 -23.88 15.00
N VAL A 51 30.25 -22.65 15.43
CA VAL A 51 30.43 -22.22 16.82
C VAL A 51 29.51 -22.99 17.74
N ALA A 52 28.22 -23.15 17.39
CA ALA A 52 27.27 -23.93 18.19
C ALA A 52 27.70 -25.40 18.34
N SER A 53 28.11 -26.04 17.24
CA SER A 53 28.59 -27.43 17.24
C SER A 53 29.87 -27.60 18.06
N TRP A 54 30.83 -26.67 17.91
CA TRP A 54 32.09 -26.71 18.66
C TRP A 54 31.86 -26.51 20.17
N THR A 55 31.02 -25.56 20.55
CA THR A 55 30.67 -25.30 21.96
C THR A 55 29.97 -26.51 22.59
N PHE A 56 29.11 -27.19 21.85
CA PHE A 56 28.44 -28.41 22.33
C PHE A 56 29.43 -29.57 22.52
N GLN A 57 30.33 -29.81 21.56
CA GLN A 57 31.31 -30.89 21.63
C GLN A 57 32.36 -30.66 22.74
N ASN A 58 32.80 -29.42 22.96
CA ASN A 58 33.86 -29.07 23.91
C ASN A 58 33.32 -28.53 25.24
N TRP A 59 32.06 -28.84 25.58
CA TRP A 59 31.38 -28.25 26.74
C TRP A 59 32.08 -28.52 28.09
N LYS A 60 32.69 -29.70 28.23
CA LYS A 60 33.39 -30.14 29.45
C LYS A 60 34.89 -29.80 29.47
N THR A 61 35.49 -29.57 28.31
CA THR A 61 36.93 -29.37 28.13
C THR A 61 37.31 -27.90 27.98
N SER A 62 36.39 -27.05 27.53
CA SER A 62 36.64 -25.63 27.27
C SER A 62 36.61 -24.79 28.55
N PRO A 63 37.52 -23.79 28.70
CA PRO A 63 37.43 -22.80 29.78
C PRO A 63 36.14 -21.96 29.65
N VAL A 64 35.62 -21.50 30.79
CA VAL A 64 34.34 -20.78 30.90
C VAL A 64 34.32 -19.51 30.05
N SER A 65 35.46 -18.81 29.90
CA SER A 65 35.58 -17.59 29.09
C SER A 65 35.30 -17.80 27.60
N ILE A 66 35.83 -18.87 27.00
CA ILE A 66 35.57 -19.17 25.58
C ILE A 66 34.12 -19.62 25.40
N ARG A 67 33.61 -20.43 26.34
CA ARG A 67 32.24 -20.91 26.30
C ARG A 67 31.23 -19.76 26.39
N SER A 68 31.41 -18.80 27.29
CA SER A 68 30.52 -17.65 27.39
C SER A 68 30.57 -16.76 26.14
N TYR A 69 31.76 -16.52 25.59
CA TYR A 69 31.92 -15.76 24.35
C TYR A 69 31.15 -16.39 23.19
N PHE A 70 31.26 -17.71 23.00
CA PHE A 70 30.56 -18.40 21.93
C PHE A 70 29.05 -18.47 22.14
N ILE A 71 28.57 -18.65 23.37
CA ILE A 71 27.13 -18.59 23.66
C ILE A 71 26.58 -17.19 23.32
N VAL A 72 27.24 -16.13 23.77
CA VAL A 72 26.83 -14.75 23.47
C VAL A 72 26.87 -14.50 21.96
N SER A 73 27.92 -14.95 21.27
CA SER A 73 28.05 -14.80 19.82
C SER A 73 26.92 -15.50 19.06
N VAL A 74 26.56 -16.74 19.44
CA VAL A 74 25.43 -17.46 18.84
C VAL A 74 24.11 -16.73 19.07
N VAL A 75 23.90 -16.18 20.28
CA VAL A 75 22.70 -15.38 20.59
C VAL A 75 22.64 -14.11 19.73
N VAL A 76 23.76 -13.39 19.58
CA VAL A 76 23.83 -12.20 18.71
C VAL A 76 23.57 -12.58 17.25
N LEU A 77 24.15 -13.67 16.76
CA LEU A 77 23.91 -14.17 15.40
C LEU A 77 22.43 -14.56 15.20
N MET A 78 21.76 -15.10 16.23
CA MET A 78 20.32 -15.36 16.20
C MET A 78 19.51 -14.06 16.06
N PHE A 79 19.87 -12.99 16.77
CA PHE A 79 19.21 -11.69 16.58
C PHE A 79 19.39 -11.14 15.17
N ILE A 80 20.59 -11.24 14.59
CA ILE A 80 20.84 -10.85 13.20
C ILE A 80 19.99 -11.69 12.24
N THR A 81 19.88 -13.00 12.51
CA THR A 81 19.03 -13.91 11.71
C THR A 81 17.58 -13.44 11.74
N SER A 82 17.04 -13.15 12.93
CA SER A 82 15.68 -12.66 13.14
C SER A 82 15.42 -11.31 12.47
N LEU A 83 16.36 -10.37 12.54
CA LEU A 83 16.27 -9.08 11.83
C LEU A 83 16.17 -9.29 10.31
N GLY A 84 16.93 -10.24 9.76
CA GLY A 84 16.80 -10.60 8.36
C GLY A 84 15.43 -11.19 8.03
N ILE A 85 14.92 -12.12 8.84
CA ILE A 85 13.58 -12.70 8.62
C ILE A 85 12.50 -11.61 8.68
N PHE A 86 12.61 -10.70 9.65
CA PHE A 86 11.73 -9.53 9.74
C PHE A 86 11.81 -8.66 8.49
N GLY A 87 13.03 -8.38 7.99
CA GLY A 87 13.22 -7.64 6.73
C GLY A 87 12.53 -8.31 5.53
N PHE A 88 12.58 -9.64 5.46
CA PHE A 88 11.91 -10.41 4.41
C PHE A 88 10.38 -10.29 4.52
N LEU A 89 9.82 -10.51 5.71
CA LEU A 89 8.38 -10.42 5.96
C LEU A 89 7.85 -8.99 5.78
N SER A 90 8.59 -7.99 6.25
CA SER A 90 8.26 -6.57 6.10
C SER A 90 8.24 -6.16 4.64
N ARG A 91 9.24 -6.60 3.84
CA ARG A 91 9.22 -6.36 2.39
C ARG A 91 8.01 -7.02 1.73
N ALA A 92 7.74 -8.29 2.02
CA ALA A 92 6.59 -9.00 1.44
C ALA A 92 5.28 -8.26 1.74
N HIS A 93 5.16 -7.67 2.94
CA HIS A 93 4.01 -6.84 3.30
C HIS A 93 3.98 -5.50 2.55
N ILE A 94 5.11 -4.77 2.47
CA ILE A 94 5.19 -3.49 1.75
C ILE A 94 4.93 -3.67 0.25
N GLU A 95 5.46 -4.73 -0.36
CA GLU A 95 5.29 -5.04 -1.79
C GLU A 95 3.85 -5.45 -2.10
N GLN A 96 3.12 -6.01 -1.13
CA GLN A 96 1.68 -6.27 -1.22
C GLN A 96 0.82 -5.02 -0.95
N SER A 97 1.28 -4.10 -0.08
CA SER A 97 0.57 -2.84 0.24
C SER A 97 0.82 -1.71 -0.76
N SER A 98 1.95 -1.71 -1.49
CA SER A 98 2.30 -0.67 -2.48
C SER A 98 1.30 -0.55 -3.64
N PRO A 99 0.78 -1.67 -4.21
CA PRO A 99 -0.32 -1.61 -5.17
C PRO A 99 -1.56 -0.94 -4.60
N THR A 100 -1.92 -1.21 -3.35
CA THR A 100 -3.10 -0.65 -2.68
C THR A 100 -2.96 0.86 -2.46
N VAL A 101 -1.82 1.31 -1.95
CA VAL A 101 -1.52 2.75 -1.79
C VAL A 101 -1.60 3.50 -3.12
N LEU A 102 -1.03 2.94 -4.19
CA LEU A 102 -1.13 3.53 -5.53
C LEU A 102 -2.56 3.55 -6.07
N LEU A 103 -3.40 2.58 -5.70
CA LEU A 103 -4.82 2.57 -6.06
C LEU A 103 -5.61 3.63 -5.28
N GLU A 104 -5.31 3.82 -4.00
CA GLU A 104 -5.89 4.88 -3.16
C GLU A 104 -5.55 6.27 -3.71
N GLU A 105 -4.29 6.56 -4.03
CA GLU A 105 -3.91 7.83 -4.66
C GLU A 105 -4.64 8.09 -5.99
N ARG A 106 -4.91 7.04 -6.76
CA ARG A 106 -5.70 7.14 -8.00
C ARG A 106 -7.16 7.45 -7.71
N VAL A 107 -7.75 6.87 -6.66
CA VAL A 107 -9.10 7.17 -6.20
C VAL A 107 -9.20 8.63 -5.78
N ASP A 108 -8.24 9.14 -5.02
CA ASP A 108 -8.22 10.54 -4.58
C ASP A 108 -8.09 11.52 -5.75
N ARG A 109 -7.23 11.19 -6.71
CA ARG A 109 -7.13 11.96 -7.96
C ARG A 109 -8.46 11.99 -8.73
N ILE A 110 -9.20 10.89 -8.74
CA ILE A 110 -10.53 10.85 -9.36
C ILE A 110 -11.51 11.72 -8.58
N ASN A 111 -11.51 11.68 -7.24
CA ASN A 111 -12.37 12.54 -6.42
C ASN A 111 -12.12 14.02 -6.70
N LEU A 112 -10.85 14.46 -6.77
CA LEU A 112 -10.50 15.84 -7.13
C LEU A 112 -11.02 16.23 -8.52
N LYS A 113 -10.93 15.33 -9.50
CA LYS A 113 -11.48 15.59 -10.85
C LYS A 113 -13.00 15.71 -10.84
N VAL A 114 -13.68 14.86 -10.08
CA VAL A 114 -15.13 14.92 -9.90
C VAL A 114 -15.51 16.25 -9.26
N GLU A 115 -14.87 16.65 -8.16
CA GLU A 115 -15.11 17.93 -7.48
C GLU A 115 -14.90 19.13 -8.42
N GLN A 116 -13.83 19.13 -9.20
CA GLN A 116 -13.56 20.17 -10.21
C GLN A 116 -14.66 20.27 -11.28
N LYS A 117 -15.21 19.12 -11.71
CA LYS A 117 -16.29 19.06 -12.70
C LYS A 117 -17.63 19.46 -12.08
N THR A 118 -17.95 19.01 -10.87
CA THR A 118 -19.13 19.46 -10.11
C THR A 118 -19.10 20.97 -9.91
N THR A 119 -17.94 21.54 -9.57
CA THR A 119 -17.77 23.00 -9.47
C THR A 119 -18.03 23.70 -10.81
N GLN A 120 -17.64 23.10 -11.94
CA GLN A 120 -17.96 23.64 -13.27
C GLN A 120 -19.46 23.56 -13.58
N ILE A 121 -20.12 22.44 -13.26
CA ILE A 121 -21.57 22.28 -13.41
C ILE A 121 -22.30 23.36 -12.60
N ASN A 122 -21.95 23.54 -11.33
CA ASN A 122 -22.56 24.56 -10.46
C ASN A 122 -22.40 25.97 -11.03
N ARG A 123 -21.26 26.28 -11.65
CA ARG A 123 -21.05 27.57 -12.34
C ARG A 123 -21.93 27.74 -13.56
N TYR A 124 -22.17 26.68 -14.34
CA TYR A 124 -23.07 26.73 -15.49
C TYR A 124 -24.54 26.78 -15.07
N GLN A 125 -24.93 26.04 -14.02
CA GLN A 125 -26.26 26.12 -13.41
C GLN A 125 -26.54 27.51 -12.87
N SER A 126 -25.63 28.09 -12.07
CA SER A 126 -25.80 29.46 -11.56
C SER A 126 -25.92 30.51 -12.66
N ARG A 127 -25.27 30.31 -13.82
CA ARG A 127 -25.49 31.17 -15.00
C ARG A 127 -26.91 31.00 -15.55
N LEU A 128 -27.39 29.77 -15.72
CA LEU A 128 -28.78 29.51 -16.14
C LEU A 128 -29.78 30.16 -15.18
N ASP A 129 -29.59 30.00 -13.86
CA ASP A 129 -30.46 30.61 -12.84
C ASP A 129 -30.48 32.14 -12.95
N THR A 130 -29.32 32.77 -13.16
CA THR A 130 -29.23 34.22 -13.36
C THR A 130 -29.96 34.68 -14.62
N LEU A 131 -29.91 33.88 -15.69
CA LEU A 131 -30.63 34.17 -16.93
C LEU A 131 -32.15 34.05 -16.71
N ASP A 132 -32.60 33.02 -16.00
CA ASP A 132 -34.01 32.80 -15.65
C ASP A 132 -34.54 33.92 -14.74
N ASP A 133 -33.78 34.34 -13.73
CA ASP A 133 -34.11 35.47 -12.85
C ASP A 133 -34.24 36.79 -13.64
N ALA A 134 -33.34 37.03 -14.59
CA ALA A 134 -33.39 38.22 -15.45
C ALA A 134 -34.66 38.23 -16.32
N LEU A 135 -35.05 37.07 -16.85
CA LEU A 135 -36.28 36.89 -17.62
C LEU A 135 -37.52 37.11 -16.77
N GLN A 136 -37.55 36.58 -15.55
CA GLN A 136 -38.64 36.77 -14.61
C GLN A 136 -38.85 38.26 -14.29
N ARG A 137 -37.78 39.03 -14.07
CA ARG A 137 -37.87 40.50 -13.87
C ARG A 137 -38.48 41.23 -15.06
N TYR A 138 -38.22 40.81 -16.30
CA TYR A 138 -38.85 41.41 -17.49
C TYR A 138 -40.36 41.17 -17.54
N ILE A 139 -40.82 40.01 -17.06
CA ILE A 139 -42.25 39.66 -16.96
C ILE A 139 -42.91 40.49 -15.86
N GLU A 140 -42.28 40.61 -14.69
CA GLU A 140 -42.78 41.39 -13.55
C GLU A 140 -42.94 42.89 -13.86
N LEU A 141 -42.03 43.45 -14.65
CA LEU A 141 -42.10 44.85 -15.10
C LEU A 141 -43.14 45.10 -16.21
N GLY A 142 -43.93 44.09 -16.59
CA GLY A 142 -44.95 44.17 -17.64
C GLY A 142 -44.38 44.28 -19.06
N ALA A 143 -43.06 44.10 -19.24
CA ALA A 143 -42.36 44.19 -20.52
C ALA A 143 -42.33 42.84 -21.27
N ILE A 144 -43.47 42.14 -21.30
CA ILE A 144 -43.61 40.74 -21.77
C ILE A 144 -43.05 40.55 -23.19
N SER A 145 -43.31 41.49 -24.11
CA SER A 145 -42.81 41.41 -25.50
C SER A 145 -41.28 41.54 -25.57
N LYS A 146 -40.65 42.36 -24.71
CA LYS A 146 -39.18 42.48 -24.64
C LYS A 146 -38.56 41.24 -24.00
N GLY A 147 -39.21 40.68 -22.98
CA GLY A 147 -38.82 39.40 -22.36
C GLY A 147 -38.84 38.25 -23.36
N LEU A 148 -39.95 38.05 -24.08
CA LEU A 148 -40.10 37.00 -25.10
C LEU A 148 -39.05 37.08 -26.22
N ARG A 149 -38.71 38.29 -26.68
CA ARG A 149 -37.64 38.47 -27.67
C ARG A 149 -36.27 38.09 -27.10
N LYS A 150 -36.01 38.45 -25.82
CA LYS A 150 -34.75 38.13 -25.15
C LYS A 150 -34.59 36.63 -24.88
N ILE A 151 -35.69 35.92 -24.60
CA ILE A 151 -35.72 34.44 -24.52
C ILE A 151 -35.25 33.84 -25.84
N GLY A 152 -35.85 34.24 -26.98
CA GLY A 152 -35.46 33.71 -28.28
C GLY A 152 -34.01 34.02 -28.67
N GLU A 153 -33.44 35.13 -28.21
CA GLU A 153 -32.01 35.43 -28.36
C GLU A 153 -31.10 34.55 -27.49
N MET A 154 -31.59 34.11 -26.33
CA MET A 154 -30.84 33.37 -25.32
C MET A 154 -31.00 31.86 -25.41
N ASP A 155 -32.01 31.34 -26.11
CA ASP A 155 -32.28 29.90 -26.28
C ASP A 155 -31.06 29.13 -26.79
N ASN A 156 -30.29 29.70 -27.72
CA ASN A 156 -29.07 29.09 -28.21
C ASN A 156 -27.99 28.99 -27.12
N GLU A 157 -27.85 30.03 -26.29
CA GLU A 157 -26.86 30.06 -25.22
C GLU A 157 -27.24 29.10 -24.08
N THR A 158 -28.51 29.08 -23.67
CA THR A 158 -29.01 28.17 -22.63
C THR A 158 -28.93 26.71 -23.07
N SER A 159 -29.25 26.41 -24.34
CA SER A 159 -29.08 25.07 -24.92
C SER A 159 -27.61 24.63 -24.90
N LEU A 160 -26.68 25.51 -25.29
CA LEU A 160 -25.24 25.21 -25.23
C LEU A 160 -24.74 24.97 -23.79
N LEU A 161 -25.25 25.71 -22.80
CA LEU A 161 -24.91 25.50 -21.40
C LEU A 161 -25.44 24.16 -20.87
N LYS A 162 -26.68 23.79 -21.23
CA LYS A 162 -27.27 22.48 -20.88
C LYS A 162 -26.46 21.31 -21.47
N ILE A 163 -26.09 21.39 -22.74
CA ILE A 163 -25.23 20.38 -23.39
C ILE A 163 -23.88 20.26 -22.68
N LYS A 164 -23.28 21.37 -22.25
CA LYS A 164 -22.02 21.34 -21.47
C LYS A 164 -22.19 20.71 -20.11
N ILE A 165 -23.31 20.94 -19.44
CA ILE A 165 -23.63 20.31 -18.15
C ILE A 165 -23.79 18.80 -18.34
N GLU A 166 -24.61 18.36 -19.30
CA GLU A 166 -24.82 16.93 -19.60
C GLU A 166 -23.51 16.22 -19.96
N GLY A 167 -22.63 16.88 -20.73
CA GLY A 167 -21.30 16.36 -21.03
C GLY A 167 -20.43 16.17 -19.79
N LEU A 168 -20.43 17.15 -18.88
CA LEU A 168 -19.69 17.07 -17.62
C LEU A 168 -20.26 16.02 -16.66
N GLU A 169 -21.58 15.87 -16.60
CA GLU A 169 -22.27 14.84 -15.81
C GLU A 169 -21.87 13.45 -16.29
N LYS A 170 -21.90 13.21 -17.61
CA LYS A 170 -21.45 11.95 -18.19
C LYS A 170 -19.99 11.64 -17.88
N GLU A 171 -19.12 12.64 -17.93
CA GLU A 171 -17.71 12.47 -17.54
C GLU A 171 -17.54 12.17 -16.04
N ILE A 172 -18.40 12.71 -15.17
CA ILE A 172 -18.42 12.38 -13.74
C ILE A 172 -18.86 10.93 -13.53
N ASP A 173 -19.88 10.46 -14.24
CA ASP A 173 -20.35 9.08 -14.16
C ASP A 173 -19.23 8.10 -14.57
N ASP A 174 -18.59 8.34 -15.71
CA ASP A 174 -17.46 7.52 -16.19
C ASP A 174 -16.29 7.49 -15.18
N LEU A 175 -15.99 8.63 -14.55
CA LEU A 175 -14.97 8.72 -13.51
C LEU A 175 -15.39 7.98 -12.25
N THR A 176 -16.66 8.05 -11.90
CA THR A 176 -17.23 7.42 -10.71
C THR A 176 -17.26 5.90 -10.85
N ASP A 177 -17.61 5.37 -12.02
CA ASP A 177 -17.53 3.94 -12.32
C ASP A 177 -16.09 3.41 -12.20
N LYS A 178 -15.12 4.16 -12.75
CA LYS A 178 -13.70 3.85 -12.60
C LYS A 178 -13.28 3.84 -11.13
N LYS A 179 -13.76 4.81 -10.34
CA LYS A 179 -13.49 4.90 -8.90
C LYS A 179 -14.01 3.65 -8.17
N TYR A 180 -15.25 3.23 -8.43
CA TYR A 180 -15.80 2.03 -7.81
C TYR A 180 -15.05 0.76 -8.19
N GLY A 181 -14.61 0.65 -9.45
CA GLY A 181 -13.75 -0.45 -9.90
C GLY A 181 -12.41 -0.50 -9.17
N LEU A 182 -11.78 0.65 -8.90
CA LEU A 182 -10.55 0.73 -8.11
C LEU A 182 -10.80 0.44 -6.62
N LYS A 183 -11.87 0.98 -6.05
CA LYS A 183 -12.24 0.77 -4.64
C LYS A 183 -12.56 -0.69 -4.35
N SER A 184 -13.20 -1.40 -5.29
CA SER A 184 -13.40 -2.85 -5.18
C SER A 184 -12.08 -3.62 -5.09
N LYS A 185 -11.08 -3.23 -5.88
CA LYS A 185 -9.74 -3.85 -5.82
C LYS A 185 -9.03 -3.57 -4.50
N ILE A 186 -9.16 -2.35 -3.97
CA ILE A 186 -8.64 -1.98 -2.64
C ILE A 186 -9.29 -2.85 -1.57
N ASN A 187 -10.63 -2.93 -1.56
CA ASN A 187 -11.35 -3.74 -0.57
C ASN A 187 -10.98 -5.23 -0.64
N LEU A 188 -10.79 -5.79 -1.83
CA LEU A 188 -10.33 -7.18 -1.97
C LEU A 188 -8.94 -7.38 -1.36
N ALA A 189 -8.01 -6.45 -1.60
CA ALA A 189 -6.67 -6.49 -1.01
C ALA A 189 -6.71 -6.33 0.53
N GLU A 190 -7.60 -5.47 1.05
CA GLU A 190 -7.79 -5.31 2.50
C GLU A 190 -8.35 -6.57 3.18
N VAL A 191 -9.28 -7.27 2.52
CA VAL A 191 -9.85 -8.53 3.03
C VAL A 191 -8.77 -9.62 3.17
N GLU A 192 -7.81 -9.68 2.24
CA GLU A 192 -6.70 -10.64 2.29
C GLU A 192 -5.76 -10.38 3.48
N VAL A 193 -5.56 -9.12 3.87
CA VAL A 193 -4.68 -8.73 4.99
C VAL A 193 -5.43 -8.54 6.31
N GLY A 194 -6.77 -8.61 6.30
CA GLY A 194 -7.64 -8.38 7.46
C GLY A 194 -7.27 -9.18 8.71
N PRO A 195 -7.04 -10.51 8.63
CA PRO A 195 -6.63 -11.31 9.78
C PRO A 195 -5.27 -10.88 10.38
N ILE A 196 -4.32 -10.50 9.53
CA ILE A 196 -2.99 -10.06 9.98
C ILE A 196 -3.09 -8.68 10.66
N ARG A 197 -3.89 -7.77 10.08
CA ARG A 197 -4.12 -6.44 10.64
C ARG A 197 -4.82 -6.51 12.00
N TYR A 198 -5.80 -7.39 12.16
CA TYR A 198 -6.48 -7.61 13.45
C TYR A 198 -5.52 -8.09 14.55
N VAL A 199 -4.64 -9.04 14.23
CA VAL A 199 -3.61 -9.52 15.16
C VAL A 199 -2.59 -8.42 15.47
N ALA A 200 -2.20 -7.61 14.47
CA ALA A 200 -1.28 -6.49 14.68
C ALA A 200 -1.89 -5.39 15.56
N SER A 201 -3.15 -4.98 15.35
CA SER A 201 -3.81 -3.98 16.20
C SER A 201 -3.94 -4.44 17.65
N MET A 202 -4.17 -5.74 17.88
CA MET A 202 -4.27 -6.29 19.24
C MET A 202 -2.92 -6.29 19.99
N ILE A 203 -1.79 -6.17 19.28
CA ILE A 203 -0.44 -6.14 19.87
C ILE A 203 0.11 -4.71 19.97
N TYR A 204 -0.27 -3.82 19.05
CA TYR A 204 0.28 -2.47 18.93
C TYR A 204 -0.62 -1.34 19.45
N ASP A 205 -1.94 -1.57 19.60
CA ASP A 205 -2.87 -0.56 20.12
C ASP A 205 -3.07 -0.65 21.66
N GLU A 206 -2.12 -1.28 22.37
CA GLU A 206 -1.94 -1.15 23.84
C GLU A 206 -0.81 -0.17 24.20
#